data_AF-A0A378K5U5-F1
#
_entry.id   AF-A0A378K5U5-F1
#
_cell.length_a   1.000
_cell.length_b   1.000
_cell.length_c   1.000
_cell.angle_alpha   90.00
_cell.angle_beta   90.00
_cell.angle_gamma   90.00
#
_symmetry.space_group_name_H-M   'P 1'
#
loop_
_entity.id
_entity.type
_entity.pdbx_description
1 polymer ?
#
loop_
_entity_poly.entity_id
_entity_poly.type
_entity_poly.pdbx_seq_one_letter_code
_entity_poly.pdbx_strand_id
1 'polypeptide(L)'
;MPQSKKVVAPFCYSGTCDTTLFNCWLEQCLLPALGPGYTIIMDNATFHKSEKTKTLIHNAQCSLLFLPPYSPDFNPIEKFWANLKSFIRKIIGQFHSLSEAIDYEFKSII
;
A
#
# COMPACT_ATOMS: atom_id res chain seq x y z
N MET A 1 3.56 22.99 8.64
CA MET A 1 2.31 22.21 8.55
C MET A 1 2.69 20.76 8.33
N PRO A 2 2.18 19.77 9.10
CA PRO A 2 2.41 18.39 8.71
C PRO A 2 1.76 18.18 7.35
N GLN A 3 2.57 17.82 6.35
CA GLN A 3 2.10 17.50 5.01
C GLN A 3 0.95 16.49 5.14
N SER A 4 -0.18 16.74 4.49
CA SER A 4 -1.18 15.69 4.27
C SER A 4 -0.45 14.47 3.71
N LYS A 5 -0.53 13.33 4.41
CA LYS A 5 0.12 12.09 3.98
C LYS A 5 -0.62 11.60 2.74
N LYS A 6 -0.13 11.98 1.57
CA LYS A 6 -0.68 11.57 0.27
C LYS A 6 -0.55 10.05 0.10
N VAL A 7 -1.62 9.39 -0.30
CA VAL A 7 -1.58 7.99 -0.72
C VAL A 7 -0.96 7.91 -2.11
N VAL A 8 0.01 7.01 -2.29
CA VAL A 8 0.72 6.83 -3.57
C VAL A 8 0.46 5.42 -4.09
N ALA A 9 0.21 5.34 -5.40
CA ALA A 9 -0.04 4.09 -6.12
C ALA A 9 -1.08 3.14 -5.48
N PRO A 10 -2.28 3.63 -5.08
CA PRO A 10 -3.33 2.73 -4.61
C PRO A 10 -3.78 1.80 -5.76
N PHE A 11 -4.02 0.53 -5.44
CA PHE A 11 -4.38 -0.48 -6.43
C PHE A 11 -5.41 -1.44 -5.84
N CYS A 12 -6.60 -1.47 -6.45
CA CYS A 12 -7.66 -2.42 -6.12
C CYS A 12 -7.64 -3.58 -7.12
N TYR A 13 -7.79 -4.81 -6.64
CA TYR A 13 -7.81 -6.01 -7.47
C TYR A 13 -8.70 -7.09 -6.84
N SER A 14 -9.08 -8.07 -7.65
CA SER A 14 -9.84 -9.24 -7.23
C SER A 14 -8.92 -10.45 -7.05
N GLY A 15 -9.12 -11.23 -5.98
CA GLY A 15 -8.35 -12.43 -5.67
C GLY A 15 -7.38 -12.23 -4.50
N THR A 16 -6.31 -13.03 -4.46
CA THR A 16 -5.33 -13.04 -3.37
C THR A 16 -4.03 -12.33 -3.80
N CYS A 17 -3.41 -11.59 -2.88
CA CYS A 17 -2.06 -11.04 -3.11
C CYS A 17 -1.03 -12.18 -3.09
N ASP A 18 -0.27 -12.30 -4.16
CA ASP A 18 0.91 -13.16 -4.22
C ASP A 18 2.15 -12.38 -4.67
N THR A 19 3.29 -13.07 -4.72
CA THR A 19 4.57 -12.50 -5.15
C THR A 19 4.51 -11.93 -6.57
N THR A 20 3.72 -12.54 -7.46
CA THR A 20 3.61 -12.11 -8.86
C THR A 20 2.88 -10.79 -8.95
N LEU A 21 1.69 -10.72 -8.35
CA LEU A 21 0.88 -9.51 -8.31
C LEU A 21 1.59 -8.37 -7.58
N PHE A 22 2.21 -8.67 -6.44
CA PHE A 22 2.95 -7.67 -5.67
C PHE A 22 4.11 -7.06 -6.47
N ASN A 23 4.93 -7.89 -7.14
CA ASN A 23 6.02 -7.39 -7.97
C ASN A 23 5.51 -6.62 -9.20
N CYS A 24 4.38 -7.02 -9.78
CA CYS A 24 3.74 -6.28 -10.86
C CYS A 24 3.36 -4.86 -10.42
N TRP A 25 2.65 -4.73 -9.30
CA TRP A 25 2.28 -3.45 -8.71
C TRP A 25 3.50 -2.60 -8.33
N LEU A 26 4.52 -3.23 -7.72
CA LEU A 26 5.75 -2.56 -7.32
C LEU A 26 6.46 -1.94 -8.53
N GLU A 27 6.63 -2.72 -9.60
CA GLU A 27 7.33 -2.34 -10.83
C GLU A 27 6.54 -1.33 -11.67
N GLN A 28 5.23 -1.54 -11.83
CA GLN A 28 4.42 -0.75 -12.76
C GLN A 28 3.74 0.46 -12.12
N CYS A 29 3.56 0.47 -10.79
CA CYS A 29 2.81 1.52 -10.10
C CYS A 29 3.65 2.26 -9.07
N LEU A 30 4.21 1.56 -8.07
CA LEU A 30 4.84 2.23 -6.93
C LEU A 30 6.18 2.89 -7.30
N LEU A 31 7.12 2.14 -7.85
CA LEU A 31 8.47 2.63 -8.11
C LEU A 31 8.50 3.83 -9.09
N PRO A 32 7.71 3.83 -10.20
CA PRO A 32 7.61 5.00 -11.07
C PRO A 32 7.06 6.25 -10.38
N ALA A 33 6.20 6.08 -9.37
CA ALA A 33 5.58 7.19 -8.65
C ALA A 33 6.46 7.77 -7.53
N LEU A 34 7.43 7.00 -7.02
CA LEU A 34 8.35 7.44 -5.95
C LEU A 34 9.59 8.16 -6.50
N GLY A 35 10.26 7.57 -7.49
CA GLY A 35 11.60 8.00 -7.89
C GLY A 35 12.71 7.56 -6.91
N PRO A 36 13.98 7.92 -7.19
CA PRO A 36 15.14 7.43 -6.44
C PRO A 36 15.25 8.04 -5.04
N GLY A 37 15.91 7.33 -4.11
CA GLY A 37 16.26 7.82 -2.78
C GLY A 37 15.23 7.56 -1.66
N TYR A 38 14.10 6.94 -1.97
CA TYR A 38 13.10 6.57 -0.97
C TYR A 38 13.45 5.26 -0.25
N THR A 39 13.07 5.16 1.03
CA THR A 39 13.09 3.90 1.77
C THR A 39 11.68 3.30 1.81
N ILE A 40 11.53 2.12 1.23
CA ILE A 40 10.29 1.35 1.25
C ILE A 40 10.30 0.48 2.50
N ILE A 41 9.29 0.66 3.35
CA ILE A 41 9.10 -0.07 4.59
C ILE A 41 8.03 -1.14 4.38
N MET A 42 8.33 -2.40 4.69
CA MET A 42 7.40 -3.52 4.54
C MET A 42 7.31 -4.36 5.80
N ASP A 43 6.17 -5.04 6.00
CA ASP A 43 6.06 -6.09 7.00
C ASP A 43 6.76 -7.39 6.53
N ASN A 44 6.64 -8.45 7.31
CA ASN A 44 7.33 -9.71 7.06
C ASN A 44 6.57 -10.72 6.19
N ALA A 45 5.49 -10.33 5.50
CA ALA A 45 4.75 -11.26 4.64
C ALA A 45 5.66 -11.96 3.63
N THR A 46 5.41 -13.26 3.41
CA THR A 46 6.31 -14.11 2.62
C THR A 46 6.49 -13.63 1.18
N PHE A 47 5.43 -13.07 0.58
CA PHE A 47 5.46 -12.55 -0.79
C PHE A 47 6.30 -11.27 -0.96
N HIS A 48 6.64 -10.55 0.11
CA HIS A 48 7.55 -9.40 0.05
C HIS A 48 9.03 -9.80 -0.03
N LYS A 49 9.37 -11.06 0.26
CA LYS A 49 10.75 -11.51 0.45
C LYS A 49 11.39 -12.11 -0.81
N SER A 50 10.76 -11.94 -1.97
CA SER A 50 11.30 -12.46 -3.23
C SER A 50 12.56 -11.72 -3.67
N GLU A 51 13.50 -12.43 -4.30
CA GLU A 51 14.70 -11.78 -4.87
C GLU A 51 14.33 -10.75 -5.95
N LYS A 52 13.25 -10.99 -6.72
CA LYS A 52 12.74 -10.00 -7.69
C LYS A 52 12.38 -8.68 -7.01
N THR A 53 11.72 -8.73 -5.85
CA THR A 53 11.36 -7.54 -5.08
C THR A 53 12.59 -6.70 -4.72
N LYS A 54 13.64 -7.34 -4.18
CA LYS A 54 14.89 -6.66 -3.81
C LYS A 54 15.55 -6.01 -5.03
N THR A 55 15.64 -6.75 -6.14
CA THR A 55 16.23 -6.27 -7.39
C THR A 55 15.46 -5.07 -7.96
N LEU A 56 14.13 -5.12 -7.98
CA LEU A 56 13.31 -3.99 -8.45
C LEU A 56 13.56 -2.72 -7.63
N ILE A 57 13.56 -2.84 -6.30
CA ILE A 57 13.77 -1.70 -5.39
C ILE A 57 15.18 -1.13 -5.56
N HIS A 58 16.20 -2.00 -5.62
CA HIS A 58 17.58 -1.59 -5.84
C HIS A 58 17.77 -0.88 -7.18
N ASN A 59 17.19 -1.41 -8.27
CA ASN A 59 17.31 -0.81 -9.60
C ASN A 59 16.59 0.54 -9.71
N ALA A 60 15.52 0.74 -8.93
CA ALA A 60 14.88 2.05 -8.76
C ALA A 60 15.66 3.00 -7.81
N GLN A 61 16.86 2.62 -7.38
CA GLN A 61 17.70 3.37 -6.45
C GLN A 61 16.98 3.71 -5.14
N CYS A 62 16.10 2.80 -4.70
CA CYS A 62 15.39 2.87 -3.43
C CYS A 62 16.04 1.91 -2.42
N SER A 63 15.77 2.14 -1.14
CA SER A 63 16.19 1.26 -0.05
C SER A 63 15.01 0.42 0.45
N LEU A 64 15.30 -0.76 0.99
CA LEU A 64 14.31 -1.66 1.56
C LEU A 64 14.57 -1.85 3.06
N LEU A 65 13.53 -1.63 3.87
CA LEU A 65 13.53 -1.90 5.31
C LEU A 65 12.35 -2.81 5.69
N PHE A 66 12.64 -3.89 6.40
CA PHE A 66 11.60 -4.73 7.00
C PHE A 66 11.37 -4.32 8.46
N LEU A 67 10.09 -4.22 8.84
CA LEU A 67 9.72 -4.00 10.24
C LEU A 67 10.08 -5.22 11.11
N PRO A 68 10.30 -5.06 12.42
CA PRO A 68 10.41 -6.20 13.31
C PRO A 68 9.12 -7.04 13.31
N PRO A 69 9.20 -8.37 13.53
CA PRO A 69 8.01 -9.21 13.64
C PRO A 69 7.01 -8.68 14.68
N TYR A 70 5.72 -8.86 14.41
CA TYR A 70 4.62 -8.48 15.31
C TYR A 70 4.68 -7.04 15.83
N SER A 71 5.15 -6.10 15.00
CA SER A 71 5.26 -4.68 15.36
C SER A 71 4.30 -3.79 14.55
N PRO A 72 2.97 -4.03 14.60
CA PRO A 72 1.99 -3.22 13.85
C PRO A 72 1.99 -1.76 14.30
N ASP A 73 2.37 -1.47 15.54
CA ASP A 73 2.46 -0.11 16.08
C ASP A 73 3.50 0.75 15.34
N PHE A 74 4.48 0.12 14.69
CA PHE A 74 5.48 0.81 13.86
C PHE A 74 5.05 1.01 12.41
N ASN A 75 3.86 0.54 12.02
CA ASN A 75 3.36 0.70 10.66
C ASN A 75 2.28 1.81 10.59
N PRO A 76 2.61 3.03 10.10
CA PRO A 76 1.65 4.13 10.05
C PRO A 76 0.42 3.85 9.18
N ILE A 77 0.49 2.87 8.26
CA ILE A 77 -0.64 2.50 7.41
C ILE A 77 -1.80 1.89 8.21
N GLU A 78 -1.54 1.30 9.38
CA GLU A 78 -2.58 0.70 10.22
C GLU A 78 -3.60 1.75 10.71
N LYS A 79 -3.09 2.92 11.12
CA LYS A 79 -3.95 4.05 11.51
C LYS A 79 -4.74 4.60 10.32
N PHE A 80 -4.13 4.63 9.13
CA PHE A 80 -4.82 5.00 7.90
C PHE A 80 -5.98 4.03 7.62
N TRP A 81 -5.74 2.72 7.66
CA TRP A 81 -6.77 1.71 7.46
C TRP A 81 -7.87 1.76 8.52
N ALA A 82 -7.54 2.03 9.78
CA ALA A 82 -8.54 2.18 10.84
C ALA A 82 -9.50 3.34 10.55
N ASN A 83 -8.95 4.49 10.12
CA ASN A 83 -9.74 5.66 9.75
C ASN A 83 -10.61 5.39 8.51
N LEU A 84 -10.02 4.81 7.46
CA LEU A 84 -10.73 4.45 6.24
C LEU A 84 -11.92 3.52 6.52
N LYS A 85 -11.69 2.44 7.29
CA LYS A 85 -12.75 1.50 7.70
C LYS A 85 -13.85 2.20 8.50
N SER A 86 -13.49 3.14 9.38
CA SER A 86 -14.46 3.91 10.17
C SER A 86 -15.37 4.75 9.28
N PHE A 87 -14.82 5.36 8.23
CA PHE A 87 -15.60 6.13 7.26
C PHE A 87 -16.49 5.23 6.39
N ILE A 88 -15.91 4.17 5.81
CA ILE A 88 -16.66 3.22 4.96
C ILE A 88 -17.88 2.66 5.69
N ARG A 89 -17.76 2.30 6.97
CA ARG A 89 -18.91 1.80 7.77
C ARG A 89 -20.10 2.77 7.80
N LYS A 90 -19.87 4.09 7.71
CA LYS A 90 -20.93 5.11 7.72
C LYS A 90 -21.62 5.25 6.38
N ILE A 91 -20.89 5.01 5.29
CA ILE A 91 -21.36 5.26 3.92
C ILE A 91 -21.73 3.98 3.16
N ILE A 92 -21.35 2.80 3.63
CA ILE A 92 -21.49 1.54 2.89
C ILE A 92 -22.93 1.24 2.45
N GLY A 93 -23.94 1.65 3.23
CA GLY A 93 -25.35 1.49 2.87
C GLY A 93 -25.82 2.34 1.68
N GLN A 94 -24.97 3.24 1.18
CA GLN A 94 -25.23 4.09 0.01
C GLN A 94 -24.69 3.46 -1.31
N PHE A 95 -24.00 2.33 -1.23
CA PHE A 95 -23.34 1.68 -2.37
C PHE A 95 -23.83 0.23 -2.52
N HIS A 96 -23.72 -0.32 -3.73
CA HIS A 96 -24.16 -1.70 -4.02
C HIS A 96 -23.14 -2.73 -3.55
N SER A 97 -21.88 -2.33 -3.39
CA SER A 97 -20.80 -3.21 -2.96
C SER A 97 -19.78 -2.49 -2.08
N LEU A 98 -19.02 -3.27 -1.31
CA LEU A 98 -17.89 -2.77 -0.54
C LEU A 98 -16.81 -2.15 -1.44
N SER A 99 -16.57 -2.73 -2.63
CA SER A 99 -15.59 -2.21 -3.59
C SER A 99 -15.94 -0.80 -4.05
N GLU A 100 -17.22 -0.54 -4.36
CA GLU A 100 -17.67 0.79 -4.75
C GLU A 100 -17.45 1.83 -3.65
N ALA A 101 -17.77 1.46 -2.40
CA ALA A 101 -17.56 2.36 -1.26
C ALA A 101 -16.06 2.64 -1.01
N ILE A 102 -15.19 1.62 -1.18
CA ILE A 102 -13.74 1.77 -1.09
C ILE A 102 -13.24 2.69 -2.20
N ASP A 103 -13.64 2.45 -3.46
CA ASP A 103 -13.20 3.23 -4.61
C ASP A 103 -13.64 4.69 -4.50
N TYR A 104 -14.86 4.94 -4.01
CA TYR A 104 -15.36 6.28 -3.73
C TYR A 104 -14.46 7.02 -2.74
N GLU A 105 -14.12 6.36 -1.62
CA GLU A 105 -13.31 6.99 -0.58
C GLU A 105 -11.84 7.14 -0.99
N PHE A 106 -11.25 6.19 -1.70
CA PHE A 106 -9.89 6.39 -2.21
C PHE A 106 -9.82 7.56 -3.18
N LYS A 107 -10.83 7.76 -4.05
CA LYS A 107 -10.90 8.95 -4.92
C LYS A 107 -11.04 10.27 -4.16
N SER A 108 -11.53 10.25 -2.92
CA SER A 108 -11.63 11.45 -2.07
C SER A 108 -10.31 11.81 -1.37
N ILE A 109 -9.39 10.85 -1.26
CA ILE A 109 -8.13 10.95 -0.51
C ILE A 109 -6.91 11.30 -1.39
N ILE A 110 -6.94 10.94 -2.68
CA ILE A 110 -5.77 11.01 -3.59
C ILE A 110 -5.67 12.35 -4.33
#